data_AF-D8RZ57-F1
#
_entry.id   AF-D8RZ57-F1
#
_cell.length_a   1.000
_cell.length_b   1.000
_cell.length_c   1.000
_cell.angle_alpha   90.00
_cell.angle_beta   90.00
_cell.angle_gamma   90.00
#
_symmetry.space_group_name_H-M   'P 1'
#
loop_
_entity.id
_entity.type
_entity.pdbx_description
1 polymer ?
#
loop_
_entity_poly.entity_id
_entity_poly.type
_entity_poly.pdbx_seq_one_letter_code
_entity_poly.pdbx_strand_id
1 'polypeptide(L)' 'KAADYLGSVVGKLVAEDVFPLIQVEKLVKEGGAEKDSLLLSTDALEIFGAVLDTIRKEKNEEEMLRLYKAAGVNIQDF' A
#
# COMPACT_ATOMS: atom_id res chain seq x y z
N LYS A 1 11.78 7.90 2.19
CA LYS A 1 11.98 7.65 3.66
C LYS A 1 10.68 7.80 4.44
N ALA A 2 9.99 8.95 4.39
CA ALA A 2 8.68 9.08 5.04
C ALA A 2 7.62 8.21 4.37
N ALA A 3 7.59 8.22 3.03
CA ALA A 3 6.74 7.35 2.22
C ALA A 3 6.99 5.87 2.49
N ASP A 4 8.25 5.41 2.42
CA ASP A 4 8.65 4.04 2.79
C ASP A 4 8.24 3.64 4.23
N TYR A 5 8.44 4.52 5.21
CA TYR A 5 8.03 4.25 6.59
C TYR A 5 6.50 4.15 6.72
N LEU A 6 5.76 5.06 6.08
CA LEU A 6 4.30 5.03 6.05
C LEU A 6 3.80 3.73 5.40
N GLY A 7 4.35 3.37 4.24
CA GLY A 7 4.03 2.12 3.55
C GLY A 7 4.34 0.89 4.40
N SER A 8 5.42 0.92 5.18
CA SER A 8 5.74 -0.14 6.13
C SER A 8 4.71 -0.26 7.26
N VAL A 9 4.26 0.85 7.84
CA VAL A 9 3.21 0.84 8.87
C VAL A 9 1.89 0.32 8.30
N VAL A 10 1.48 0.83 7.13
CA VAL A 10 0.25 0.42 6.43
C VAL A 10 0.32 -1.07 6.06
N GLY A 11 1.47 -1.55 5.57
CA GLY A 11 1.68 -2.95 5.21
C GLY A 11 1.52 -3.91 6.38
N LYS A 12 1.95 -3.52 7.58
CA LYS A 12 1.72 -4.31 8.80
C LYS A 12 0.23 -4.40 9.15
N LEU A 13 -0.53 -3.31 9.01
CA LEU A 13 -1.96 -3.32 9.29
C LEU A 13 -2.73 -4.22 8.30
N VAL A 14 -2.32 -4.23 7.04
CA VAL A 14 -2.87 -5.17 6.04
C VAL A 14 -2.47 -6.61 6.38
N ALA A 15 -1.21 -6.84 6.78
CA ALA A 15 -0.74 -8.16 7.18
C ALA A 15 -1.44 -8.69 8.44
N GLU A 16 -1.82 -7.83 9.38
CA GLU A 16 -2.60 -8.21 10.56
C GLU A 16 -4.12 -8.22 10.31
N ASP A 17 -4.54 -8.19 9.03
CA ASP A 17 -5.95 -8.24 8.60
C ASP A 17 -6.82 -7.12 9.21
N VAL A 18 -6.21 -5.99 9.60
CA VAL A 18 -6.92 -4.81 10.16
C VAL A 18 -7.78 -4.14 9.09
N PHE A 19 -7.29 -4.09 7.85
CA PHE A 19 -8.07 -3.67 6.67
C PHE A 19 -7.51 -4.32 5.39
N PRO A 20 -8.34 -4.47 4.34
CA PRO A 20 -7.92 -5.13 3.11
C PRO A 20 -7.03 -4.23 2.25
N LEU A 21 -6.14 -4.84 1.46
CA LEU A 21 -5.18 -4.14 0.60
C LEU A 21 -5.82 -3.12 -0.36
N ILE A 22 -7.05 -3.35 -0.83
CA ILE A 22 -7.80 -2.41 -1.68
C ILE A 22 -8.02 -1.03 -1.01
N GLN A 23 -8.01 -0.95 0.32
CA GLN A 23 -8.13 0.33 1.02
C GLN A 23 -6.85 1.16 0.97
N VAL A 24 -5.72 0.60 0.57
CA VAL A 24 -4.46 1.35 0.41
C VAL A 24 -4.56 2.36 -0.73
N GLU A 25 -5.21 2.00 -1.84
CA GLU A 25 -5.47 2.94 -2.94
C GLU A 25 -6.29 4.14 -2.47
N LYS A 26 -7.32 3.89 -1.66
CA LYS A 26 -8.14 4.93 -1.07
C LYS A 26 -7.34 5.82 -0.10
N LEU A 27 -6.48 5.22 0.74
CA LEU A 27 -5.60 5.96 1.65
C LEU A 27 -4.68 6.90 0.87
N VAL A 28 -4.10 6.45 -0.24
CA VAL A 28 -3.23 7.27 -1.08
C VAL A 28 -4.02 8.35 -1.82
N LYS A 29 -5.22 8.06 -2.34
CA LYS A 29 -6.11 9.04 -3.00
C LYS A 29 -6.60 10.14 -2.06
N GLU A 30 -7.00 9.77 -0.85
CA GLU A 30 -7.60 10.72 0.10
C GLU A 30 -6.58 11.35 1.05
N GLY A 31 -5.39 10.75 1.17
CA GLY A 31 -4.32 11.21 2.05
C GLY A 31 -3.51 12.38 1.49
N GLY A 32 -2.72 13.00 2.37
CA GLY A 32 -1.91 14.18 2.07
C GLY A 32 -2.58 15.48 2.52
N ALA A 33 -1.98 16.61 2.16
CA ALA A 33 -2.50 17.92 2.51
C ALA A 33 -3.78 18.25 1.72
N GLU A 34 -3.84 17.76 0.48
CA GLU A 34 -4.97 17.87 -0.42
C GLU A 34 -5.29 16.49 -1.01
N LYS A 35 -6.54 16.31 -1.44
CA LYS A 35 -6.95 15.09 -2.15
C LYS A 35 -6.06 14.91 -3.39
N ASP A 36 -5.70 13.66 -3.67
CA ASP A 36 -4.85 13.23 -4.78
C ASP A 36 -3.41 13.77 -4.74
N SER A 37 -3.03 14.54 -3.72
CA SER A 37 -1.68 15.14 -3.63
C SER A 37 -0.57 14.09 -3.52
N LEU A 38 -0.84 12.96 -2.85
CA LEU A 38 0.10 11.83 -2.79
C LEU A 38 0.20 11.07 -4.11
N LEU A 39 -0.87 10.99 -4.90
CA LEU A 39 -0.85 10.37 -6.23
C LEU A 39 -0.07 11.19 -7.25
N LEU A 40 -0.11 12.51 -7.11
CA LEU A 40 0.62 13.41 -7.99
C LEU A 40 2.12 13.48 -7.66
N SER A 41 2.54 12.89 -6.55
CA SER A 41 3.95 12.77 -6.16
C SER A 41 4.50 11.38 -6.47
N THR A 42 5.82 11.23 -6.38
CA THR A 42 6.46 9.90 -6.47
C THR A 42 6.23 9.05 -5.21
N ASP A 43 5.58 9.59 -4.19
CA ASP A 43 5.40 8.93 -2.89
C ASP A 43 4.35 7.83 -2.95
N ALA A 44 3.32 7.94 -3.81
CA ALA A 44 2.28 6.91 -3.94
C ALA A 44 2.87 5.54 -4.29
N LEU A 45 3.75 5.49 -5.30
CA LEU A 45 4.45 4.26 -5.69
C LEU A 45 5.44 3.79 -4.62
N GLU A 46 6.15 4.70 -3.93
CA GLU A 46 7.06 4.35 -2.81
C GLU A 46 6.27 3.74 -1.64
N ILE A 47 5.10 4.31 -1.29
CA ILE A 47 4.19 3.79 -0.26
C ILE A 47 3.67 2.41 -0.66
N PHE A 48 3.13 2.26 -1.87
CA PHE A 48 2.54 1.00 -2.31
C PHE A 48 3.61 -0.11 -2.41
N GLY A 49 4.79 0.21 -2.92
CA GLY A 49 5.93 -0.71 -2.95
C GLY A 49 6.33 -1.17 -1.55
N ALA A 50 6.43 -0.25 -0.59
CA ALA A 50 6.75 -0.58 0.81
C ALA A 50 5.64 -1.39 1.50
N VAL A 51 4.37 -1.17 1.16
CA VAL A 51 3.25 -2.01 1.62
C VAL A 51 3.43 -3.45 1.16
N LEU A 52 3.65 -3.68 -0.14
CA LEU A 52 3.81 -5.03 -0.69
C LEU A 52 5.07 -5.72 -0.13
N ASP A 53 6.18 -4.99 -0.02
CA ASP A 53 7.42 -5.52 0.55
C ASP A 53 7.24 -5.91 2.02
N THR A 54 6.49 -5.12 2.78
CA THR A 54 6.17 -5.43 4.18
C THR A 54 5.28 -6.66 4.31
N ILE A 55 4.20 -6.76 3.53
CA ILE A 55 3.33 -7.95 3.54
C ILE A 55 4.15 -9.20 3.18
N ARG A 56 5.05 -9.10 2.19
CA ARG A 56 5.96 -10.19 1.82
C ARG A 56 6.87 -10.60 2.98
N LYS A 57 7.38 -9.65 3.77
CA LYS A 57 8.25 -9.92 4.93
C LYS A 57 7.49 -10.52 6.11
N GLU A 58 6.27 -10.07 6.38
CA GLU A 58 5.45 -10.50 7.52
C GLU A 58 4.74 -11.84 7.27
N LYS A 59 4.25 -12.09 6.04
CA LYS A 59 3.54 -13.34 5.69
C LYS A 59 4.39 -14.28 4.84
N ASN A 60 4.63 -13.91 3.57
CA ASN A 60 5.52 -14.51 2.56
C ASN A 60 5.12 -13.99 1.16
N GLU A 61 5.86 -14.38 0.12
CA GLU A 61 5.58 -13.98 -1.26
C GLU A 61 4.26 -14.53 -1.82
N GLU A 62 3.91 -15.78 -1.53
CA GLU A 62 2.69 -16.42 -2.03
C GLU A 62 1.43 -15.70 -1.51
N GLU A 63 1.43 -15.38 -0.22
CA GLU A 63 0.31 -14.70 0.42
C GLU A 63 0.22 -13.23 0.00
N MET A 64 1.35 -12.55 -0.16
CA MET A 64 1.39 -11.20 -0.75
C MET A 64 0.77 -11.19 -2.14
N LEU A 65 1.14 -12.15 -3.00
CA LEU A 65 0.57 -12.28 -4.35
C LEU A 65 -0.92 -12.62 -4.32
N ARG A 66 -1.37 -13.44 -3.37
CA ARG A 66 -2.80 -13.76 -3.17
C ARG A 66 -3.59 -12.50 -2.82
N LEU A 67 -3.11 -11.72 -1.85
CA LEU A 67 -3.74 -10.46 -1.43
C LEU A 67 -3.75 -9.43 -2.57
N TYR A 68 -2.64 -9.29 -3.29
CA TYR A 68 -2.55 -8.40 -4.46
C TYR A 68 -3.57 -8.75 -5.55
N LYS A 69 -3.63 -10.02 -5.94
CA LYS A 69 -4.58 -10.50 -6.96
C LYS A 69 -6.04 -10.38 -6.50
N ALA A 70 -6.32 -10.67 -5.23
CA ALA A 70 -7.68 -10.61 -4.68
C ALA A 70 -8.19 -9.18 -4.52
N ALA A 71 -7.30 -8.22 -4.23
CA ALA A 71 -7.67 -6.83 -4.05
C ALA A 71 -8.05 -6.15 -5.38
N GLY A 72 -7.53 -6.63 -6.52
CA GLY A 72 -7.85 -6.06 -7.84
C GLY A 72 -7.27 -4.66 -8.07
N VAL A 73 -6.25 -4.29 -7.29
CA VAL A 73 -5.58 -2.98 -7.40
C VAL A 73 -4.68 -2.96 -8.63
N ASN A 74 -4.69 -1.85 -9.37
CA ASN A 74 -3.77 -1.65 -10.48
C ASN A 74 -2.62 -0.75 -10.03
N ILE A 75 -1.38 -1.18 -10.25
CA ILE A 75 -0.19 -0.38 -9.91
C ILE A 75 -0.17 0.97 -10.64
N GLN A 76 -0.86 1.10 -11.78
CA GLN A 76 -0.99 2.36 -12.52
C GLN A 76 -1.89 3.39 -11.82
N ASP A 77 -2.63 2.97 -10.79
CA ASP A 77 -3.46 3.85 -9.97
C ASP A 77 -2.65 4.50 -8.81
N PHE A 78 -1.33 4.27 -8.76
CA PHE A 78 -0.35 4.83 -7.81
C PHE A 78 0.83 5.47 -8.55
#